data_AF-A0A165TSD9-F1
#
_entry.id   AF-A0A165TSD9-F1
#
_cell.length_a   1.000
_cell.length_b   1.000
_cell.length_c   1.000
_cell.angle_alpha   90.00
_cell.angle_beta   90.00
_cell.angle_gamma   90.00
#
_symmetry.space_group_name_H-M   'P 1'
#
loop_
_entity.id
_entity.type
_entity.pdbx_description
1 polymer ?
#
loop_
_entity_poly.entity_id
_entity_poly.type
_entity_poly.pdbx_seq_one_letter_code
_entity_poly.pdbx_strand_id
1 'polypeptide(L)'
;MSNCYSLSLTSDPIKQLDPGFPDSPRQRIEFLTKGMSDGTSATFKWKYLLSSKTGTTTHFFHLMQLFSRGDNGPIITLDAVKGQISVNDYVRDCSATRCPTVPINQFTDRTTQHTMAVTVGPSGKLKYVVTNAETGVIILSYSASGKMGSQSTSLKFGTYRAAVSGMTTASASVGDFTSS
;
A
#
# COMPACT_ATOMS: atom_id res chain seq x y z
N MET A 1 -1.16 -18.52 6.16
CA MET A 1 -2.39 -17.93 5.57
C MET A 1 -3.08 -19.03 4.79
N SER A 2 -4.34 -19.35 5.09
CA SER A 2 -5.04 -20.53 4.52
C SER A 2 -5.94 -20.19 3.32
N ASN A 3 -6.43 -18.95 3.20
CA ASN A 3 -7.21 -18.46 2.05
C ASN A 3 -6.58 -17.16 1.53
N CYS A 4 -5.90 -17.22 0.38
CA CYS A 4 -5.24 -16.05 -0.20
C CYS A 4 -5.19 -16.04 -1.71
N TYR A 5 -5.06 -14.83 -2.25
CA TYR A 5 -4.71 -14.60 -3.64
C TYR A 5 -3.19 -14.46 -3.76
N SER A 6 -2.59 -15.23 -4.67
CA SER A 6 -1.19 -15.05 -5.07
C SER A 6 -1.11 -14.01 -6.19
N LEU A 7 -0.24 -13.03 -6.02
CA LEU A 7 0.00 -11.94 -6.95
C LEU A 7 1.39 -12.10 -7.54
N SER A 8 1.51 -12.00 -8.86
CA SER A 8 2.80 -12.08 -9.55
C SER A 8 2.88 -11.05 -10.66
N LEU A 9 3.91 -10.22 -10.64
CA LEU A 9 4.26 -9.30 -11.73
C LEU A 9 5.57 -9.76 -12.36
N THR A 10 5.59 -9.86 -13.69
CA THR A 10 6.79 -10.23 -14.46
C THR A 10 7.94 -9.23 -14.29
N SER A 11 9.20 -9.67 -14.39
CA SER A 11 10.39 -8.81 -14.46
C SER A 11 10.55 -8.08 -15.80
N ASP A 12 9.79 -8.46 -16.82
CA ASP A 12 9.84 -7.85 -18.15
C ASP A 12 9.08 -6.51 -18.16
N PRO A 13 9.76 -5.35 -18.30
CA PRO A 13 9.15 -4.04 -18.13
C PRO A 13 8.25 -3.62 -19.30
N ILE A 14 8.15 -4.42 -20.36
CA ILE A 14 7.25 -4.14 -21.49
C ILE A 14 6.07 -5.11 -21.57
N LYS A 15 5.91 -5.99 -20.56
CA LYS A 15 4.82 -6.97 -20.49
C LYS A 15 3.88 -6.71 -19.32
N GLN A 16 2.63 -7.16 -19.48
CA GLN A 16 1.57 -7.07 -18.47
C GLN A 16 1.37 -5.63 -17.98
N LEU A 17 1.47 -4.69 -18.92
CA LEU A 17 1.34 -3.27 -18.65
C LEU A 17 -0.10 -2.88 -18.42
N ASP A 18 -0.26 -1.88 -17.57
CA ASP A 18 -1.52 -1.20 -17.41
C ASP A 18 -1.85 -0.36 -18.65
N PRO A 19 -2.90 -0.69 -19.41
CA PRO A 19 -3.23 0.02 -20.64
C PRO A 19 -3.70 1.46 -20.39
N GLY A 20 -4.06 1.82 -19.16
CA GLY A 20 -4.47 3.17 -18.79
C GLY A 20 -3.30 4.16 -18.65
N PHE A 21 -2.06 3.71 -18.78
CA PHE A 21 -0.86 4.55 -18.62
C PHE A 21 0.19 4.31 -19.73
N PRO A 22 -0.13 4.60 -21.00
CA PRO A 22 0.78 4.34 -22.12
C PRO A 22 2.11 5.09 -22.03
N ASP A 23 2.09 6.34 -21.55
CA ASP A 23 3.29 7.20 -21.45
C ASP A 23 4.04 7.03 -20.12
N SER A 24 3.52 6.18 -19.23
CA SER A 24 4.09 5.94 -17.90
C SER A 24 3.88 4.46 -17.54
N PRO A 25 4.62 3.52 -18.17
CA PRO A 25 4.38 2.08 -18.04
C PRO A 25 4.32 1.61 -16.58
N ARG A 26 3.30 0.83 -16.24
CA ARG A 26 3.05 0.33 -14.89
C ARG A 26 2.60 -1.11 -14.94
N GLN A 27 2.86 -1.85 -13.87
CA GLN A 27 2.29 -3.17 -13.64
C GLN A 27 1.45 -3.12 -12.37
N ARG A 28 0.23 -3.63 -12.40
CA ARG A 28 -0.65 -3.63 -11.22
C ARG A 28 -1.50 -4.90 -11.10
N ILE A 29 -1.59 -5.39 -9.87
CA ILE A 29 -2.66 -6.26 -9.40
C ILE A 29 -3.06 -5.71 -8.03
N GLU A 30 -4.23 -5.09 -7.94
CA GLU A 30 -4.70 -4.43 -6.73
C GLU A 30 -6.17 -4.79 -6.46
N PHE A 31 -6.48 -4.95 -5.18
CA PHE A 31 -7.83 -4.99 -4.65
C PHE A 31 -8.20 -3.57 -4.20
N LEU A 32 -9.47 -3.22 -4.32
CA LEU A 32 -9.98 -1.96 -3.80
C LEU A 32 -11.28 -2.17 -3.03
N THR A 33 -11.46 -1.39 -1.97
CA THR A 33 -12.75 -1.30 -1.28
C THR A 33 -13.71 -0.40 -2.05
N LYS A 34 -15.00 -0.53 -1.77
CA LYS A 34 -15.98 0.50 -2.15
C LYS A 34 -15.51 1.87 -1.65
N GLY A 35 -15.72 2.91 -2.46
CA GLY A 35 -15.42 4.27 -2.06
C GLY A 35 -16.31 4.73 -0.91
N MET A 36 -15.69 5.33 0.09
CA MET A 36 -16.34 5.93 1.26
C MET A 36 -16.55 7.43 1.01
N SER A 37 -17.73 7.93 1.35
CA SER A 37 -18.04 9.36 1.38
C SER A 37 -17.42 10.03 2.59
N ASP A 38 -17.15 11.33 2.49
CA ASP A 38 -16.60 12.15 3.56
C ASP A 38 -17.38 11.99 4.88
N GLY A 39 -16.65 11.97 6.00
CA GLY A 39 -17.20 11.72 7.35
C GLY A 39 -17.37 10.24 7.72
N THR A 40 -17.31 9.32 6.74
CA THR A 40 -17.43 7.88 7.00
C THR A 40 -16.20 7.36 7.73
N SER A 41 -16.42 6.50 8.73
CA SER A 41 -15.36 5.75 9.39
C SER A 41 -15.41 4.28 9.02
N ALA A 42 -14.25 3.65 8.89
CA ALA A 42 -14.12 2.22 8.68
C ALA A 42 -12.83 1.70 9.31
N THR A 43 -12.85 0.43 9.69
CA THR A 43 -11.65 -0.33 10.06
C THR A 43 -11.44 -1.45 9.06
N PHE A 44 -10.24 -1.51 8.48
CA PHE A 44 -9.81 -2.55 7.57
C PHE A 44 -8.71 -3.39 8.21
N LYS A 45 -8.76 -4.70 7.97
CA LYS A 45 -7.68 -5.63 8.30
C LYS A 45 -7.44 -6.55 7.13
N TRP A 46 -6.18 -6.87 6.87
CA TRP A 46 -5.78 -7.86 5.88
C TRP A 46 -4.40 -8.41 6.21
N LYS A 47 -4.08 -9.58 5.65
CA LYS A 47 -2.72 -10.13 5.68
C LYS A 47 -2.05 -9.95 4.33
N TYR A 48 -0.74 -9.73 4.40
CA TYR A 48 0.12 -9.55 3.25
C TYR A 48 1.40 -10.36 3.45
N LEU A 49 1.93 -10.95 2.40
CA LEU A 49 3.27 -11.54 2.39
C LEU A 49 3.96 -11.05 1.12
N LEU A 50 5.12 -10.41 1.27
CA LEU A 50 5.98 -10.03 0.14
C LEU A 50 7.19 -10.97 0.10
N SER A 51 7.48 -11.58 -1.05
CA SER A 51 8.69 -12.39 -1.19
C SER A 51 9.94 -11.53 -1.17
N SER A 52 11.00 -11.96 -0.49
CA SER A 52 12.33 -11.33 -0.53
C SER A 52 12.99 -11.35 -1.91
N LYS A 53 12.51 -12.19 -2.83
CA LYS A 53 12.90 -12.16 -4.25
C LYS A 53 12.35 -10.93 -4.98
N THR A 54 11.44 -10.19 -4.36
CA THR A 54 10.94 -8.91 -4.88
C THR A 54 11.98 -7.82 -4.68
N GLY A 55 12.65 -7.45 -5.76
CA GLY A 55 13.51 -6.29 -5.84
C GLY A 55 12.71 -4.99 -5.94
N THR A 56 13.30 -3.93 -5.40
CA THR A 56 12.77 -2.57 -5.44
C THR A 56 13.70 -1.68 -6.25
N THR A 57 13.16 -0.65 -6.89
CA THR A 57 13.95 0.31 -7.67
C THR A 57 13.93 1.70 -7.01
N THR A 58 14.36 2.72 -7.73
CA THR A 58 14.21 4.13 -7.33
C THR A 58 12.83 4.72 -7.67
N HIS A 59 12.00 3.96 -8.38
CA HIS A 59 10.65 4.36 -8.80
C HIS A 59 9.59 3.84 -7.84
N PHE A 60 8.37 4.37 -7.94
CA PHE A 60 7.28 3.99 -7.05
C PHE A 60 6.96 2.49 -7.13
N PHE A 61 6.60 1.93 -5.97
CA PHE A 61 6.05 0.59 -5.84
C PHE A 61 5.11 0.56 -4.64
N HIS A 62 3.83 0.80 -4.89
CA HIS A 62 2.77 0.82 -3.89
C HIS A 62 2.35 -0.62 -3.53
N LEU A 63 2.34 -0.90 -2.23
CA LEU A 63 1.77 -2.12 -1.63
C LEU A 63 0.37 -1.85 -1.05
N MET A 64 0.13 -0.62 -0.62
CA MET A 64 -1.16 -0.12 -0.11
C MET A 64 -1.32 1.35 -0.49
N GLN A 65 -2.55 1.78 -0.75
CA GLN A 65 -2.92 3.18 -0.92
C GLN A 65 -4.24 3.47 -0.19
N LEU A 66 -4.32 4.58 0.53
CA LEU A 66 -5.59 5.27 0.75
C LEU A 66 -5.78 6.23 -0.42
N PHE A 67 -6.61 5.85 -1.39
CA PHE A 67 -6.74 6.57 -2.65
C PHE A 67 -8.03 7.40 -2.67
N SER A 68 -7.91 8.68 -3.04
CA SER A 68 -9.04 9.60 -3.16
C SER A 68 -9.32 9.91 -4.63
N ARG A 69 -10.56 9.65 -5.07
CA ARG A 69 -11.00 10.02 -6.42
C ARG A 69 -11.24 11.52 -6.55
N GLY A 70 -11.69 12.19 -5.50
CA GLY A 70 -11.86 13.65 -5.51
C GLY A 70 -10.53 14.40 -5.61
N ASP A 71 -9.44 13.78 -5.15
CA ASP A 71 -8.09 14.35 -5.20
C ASP A 71 -7.23 13.77 -6.34
N ASN A 72 -7.78 12.87 -7.15
CA ASN A 72 -7.08 12.20 -8.25
C ASN A 72 -5.75 11.53 -7.85
N GLY A 73 -5.65 11.00 -6.64
CA GLY A 73 -4.38 10.47 -6.16
C GLY A 73 -4.42 9.78 -4.81
N PRO A 74 -3.29 9.15 -4.42
CA PRO A 74 -3.13 8.63 -3.08
C PRO A 74 -3.02 9.78 -2.08
N ILE A 75 -3.65 9.58 -0.93
CA ILE A 75 -3.49 10.42 0.26
C ILE A 75 -2.33 9.90 1.10
N ILE A 76 -2.31 8.58 1.31
CA ILE A 76 -1.26 7.86 2.03
C ILE A 76 -0.94 6.59 1.25
N THR A 77 0.33 6.18 1.20
CA THR A 77 0.76 4.90 0.64
C THR A 77 1.66 4.14 1.60
N LEU A 78 1.80 2.83 1.35
CA LEU A 78 2.91 2.01 1.83
C LEU A 78 3.72 1.58 0.60
N ASP A 79 4.99 1.96 0.55
CA ASP A 79 5.83 1.81 -0.64
C ASP A 79 7.05 0.94 -0.39
N ALA A 80 7.45 0.18 -1.41
CA ALA A 80 8.66 -0.64 -1.44
C ALA A 80 9.70 -0.06 -2.40
N VAL A 81 10.56 0.85 -1.92
CA VAL A 81 11.48 1.64 -2.77
C VAL A 81 12.88 1.61 -2.16
N LYS A 82 13.92 1.45 -3.00
CA LYS A 82 15.34 1.45 -2.59
C LYS A 82 15.65 0.58 -1.35
N GLY A 83 15.10 -0.63 -1.31
CA GLY A 83 15.32 -1.59 -0.23
C GLY A 83 14.63 -1.21 1.08
N GLN A 84 13.66 -0.32 1.05
CA GLN A 84 12.90 0.13 2.22
C GLN A 84 11.40 -0.05 2.02
N ILE A 85 10.72 -0.20 3.14
CA ILE A 85 9.26 -0.12 3.25
C ILE A 85 8.94 1.16 4.01
N SER A 86 8.27 2.10 3.34
CA SER A 86 7.98 3.42 3.91
C SER A 86 6.50 3.76 3.79
N VAL A 87 5.95 4.42 4.80
CA VAL A 87 4.72 5.18 4.61
C VAL A 87 5.05 6.50 3.95
N ASN A 88 4.29 6.89 2.93
CA ASN A 88 4.33 8.24 2.37
C ASN A 88 2.95 8.89 2.57
N ASP A 89 2.93 10.12 3.08
CA ASP A 89 1.76 10.96 3.20
C ASP A 89 1.88 12.08 2.16
N TYR A 90 0.92 12.17 1.26
CA TYR A 90 0.92 13.12 0.15
C TYR A 90 0.19 14.42 0.49
N VAL A 91 -0.50 14.46 1.63
CA VAL A 91 -1.19 15.66 2.13
C VAL A 91 -0.31 16.40 3.12
N ARG A 92 0.52 15.68 3.89
CA ARG A 92 1.43 16.28 4.86
C ARG A 92 2.87 15.98 4.54
N ASP A 93 3.72 16.93 4.92
CA ASP A 93 5.15 16.79 4.74
C ASP A 93 5.71 15.66 5.62
N CYS A 94 6.16 14.58 5.00
CA CYS A 94 6.84 13.48 5.69
C CYS A 94 8.18 13.90 6.31
N SER A 95 8.81 14.98 5.85
CA SER A 95 10.01 15.53 6.48
C SER A 95 9.70 16.14 7.85
N ALA A 96 8.51 16.72 8.00
CA ALA A 96 8.02 17.26 9.26
C ALA A 96 7.37 16.18 10.15
N THR A 97 6.55 15.31 9.57
CA THR A 97 5.78 14.29 10.29
C THR A 97 6.56 13.00 10.58
N ARG A 98 7.78 12.87 10.02
CA ARG A 98 8.66 11.70 10.16
C ARG A 98 7.94 10.40 9.85
N CYS A 99 7.41 10.30 8.64
CA CYS A 99 6.75 9.08 8.18
C CYS A 99 7.67 7.87 8.37
N PRO A 100 7.15 6.76 8.94
CA PRO A 100 7.98 5.63 9.32
C PRO A 100 8.54 4.91 8.10
N THR A 101 9.79 4.46 8.22
CA THR A 101 10.48 3.61 7.25
C THR A 101 11.17 2.45 7.96
N VAL A 102 11.24 1.30 7.31
CA VAL A 102 12.03 0.14 7.76
C VAL A 102 12.78 -0.48 6.59
N PRO A 103 13.92 -1.13 6.82
CA PRO A 103 14.55 -1.97 5.81
C PRO A 103 13.60 -3.07 5.32
N ILE A 104 13.59 -3.36 4.02
CA ILE A 104 12.66 -4.32 3.41
C ILE A 104 12.77 -5.73 4.00
N ASN A 105 13.95 -6.13 4.48
CA ASN A 105 14.17 -7.43 5.11
C ASN A 105 13.45 -7.59 6.47
N GLN A 106 12.93 -6.51 7.06
CA GLN A 106 12.06 -6.56 8.23
C GLN A 106 10.60 -6.86 7.86
N PHE A 107 10.26 -6.80 6.57
CA PHE A 107 8.90 -6.95 6.04
C PHE A 107 8.73 -8.21 5.17
N THR A 108 9.75 -8.61 4.42
CA THR A 108 9.67 -9.75 3.49
C THR A 108 9.77 -11.12 4.16
N ASP A 109 9.30 -12.14 3.44
CA ASP A 109 9.26 -13.57 3.82
C ASP A 109 8.60 -13.86 5.17
N ARG A 110 7.69 -12.98 5.58
CA ARG A 110 6.81 -13.15 6.73
C ARG A 110 5.43 -12.65 6.36
N THR A 111 4.42 -13.21 7.02
CA THR A 111 3.08 -12.67 6.89
C THR A 111 2.96 -11.44 7.78
N THR A 112 2.63 -10.30 7.21
CA THR A 112 2.31 -9.08 7.94
C THR A 112 0.80 -8.94 8.10
N GLN A 113 0.36 -8.55 9.30
CA GLN A 113 -1.02 -8.17 9.57
C GLN A 113 -1.12 -6.66 9.52
N HIS A 114 -1.93 -6.18 8.59
CA HIS A 114 -2.24 -4.77 8.41
C HIS A 114 -3.55 -4.46 9.11
N THR A 115 -3.60 -3.32 9.80
CA THR A 115 -4.83 -2.76 10.39
C THR A 115 -4.87 -1.27 10.11
N MET A 116 -5.97 -0.80 9.51
CA MET A 116 -6.21 0.62 9.25
C MET A 116 -7.55 1.02 9.82
N ALA A 117 -7.57 1.94 10.78
CA ALA A 117 -8.78 2.65 11.19
C ALA A 117 -8.73 4.04 10.56
N VAL A 118 -9.76 4.42 9.80
CA VAL A 118 -9.79 5.69 9.07
C VAL A 118 -11.16 6.34 9.18
N THR A 119 -11.19 7.66 9.34
CA THR A 119 -12.33 8.53 9.06
C THR A 119 -11.95 9.38 7.85
N VAL A 120 -12.67 9.27 6.75
CA VAL A 120 -12.34 9.96 5.49
C VAL A 120 -12.93 11.37 5.43
N GLY A 121 -12.43 12.22 4.53
CA GLY A 121 -12.90 13.59 4.32
C GLY A 121 -11.94 14.67 4.85
N PRO A 122 -12.34 15.95 4.79
CA PRO A 122 -11.44 17.09 5.03
C PRO A 122 -10.93 17.20 6.47
N SER A 123 -11.70 16.72 7.44
CA SER A 123 -11.34 16.69 8.88
C SER A 123 -11.24 15.26 9.40
N GLY A 124 -10.66 14.38 8.58
CA GLY A 124 -10.50 12.97 8.86
C GLY A 124 -9.37 12.63 9.83
N LYS A 125 -9.18 11.33 10.02
CA LYS A 125 -8.07 10.76 10.79
C LYS A 125 -7.76 9.36 10.31
N LEU A 126 -6.52 8.92 10.51
CA LEU A 126 -6.05 7.60 10.18
C LEU A 126 -5.11 7.09 11.27
N LYS A 127 -5.26 5.81 11.60
CA LYS A 127 -4.29 5.01 12.33
C LYS A 127 -4.03 3.75 11.52
N TYR A 128 -2.79 3.57 11.08
CA TYR A 128 -2.36 2.44 10.28
C TYR A 128 -1.20 1.73 10.95
N VAL A 129 -1.34 0.41 11.15
CA VAL A 129 -0.35 -0.41 11.84
C VAL A 129 -0.09 -1.66 11.01
N VAL A 130 1.19 -1.99 10.85
CA VAL A 130 1.69 -3.24 10.28
C VAL A 130 2.42 -4.00 11.38
N THR A 131 2.02 -5.23 11.62
CA THR A 131 2.64 -6.14 12.58
C THR A 131 3.10 -7.41 11.89
N ASN A 132 4.10 -8.10 12.44
CA ASN A 132 4.34 -9.50 12.11
C ASN A 132 3.14 -10.32 12.60
N ALA A 133 2.48 -11.05 11.70
CA ALA A 133 1.25 -11.78 12.03
C ALA A 133 1.49 -13.00 12.96
N GLU A 134 2.71 -13.51 13.03
CA GLU A 134 3.09 -14.63 13.90
C GLU A 134 3.45 -14.16 15.31
N THR A 135 4.26 -13.10 15.42
CA THR A 135 4.81 -12.65 16.71
C THR A 135 4.08 -11.46 17.33
N GLY A 136 3.26 -10.75 16.55
CA GLY A 136 2.58 -9.52 16.98
C GLY A 136 3.47 -8.28 17.06
N VAL A 137 4.78 -8.41 16.79
CA VAL A 137 5.73 -7.28 16.82
C VAL A 137 5.32 -6.22 15.78
N ILE A 138 5.26 -4.96 16.20
CA ILE A 138 5.01 -3.83 15.30
C ILE A 138 6.22 -3.63 14.39
N ILE A 139 5.97 -3.70 13.08
CA ILE A 139 6.96 -3.38 12.04
C ILE A 139 6.87 -1.90 11.69
N LEU A 140 5.64 -1.39 11.54
CA LEU A 140 5.39 -0.01 11.15
C LEU A 140 4.10 0.50 11.80
N SER A 141 4.10 1.74 12.29
CA SER A 141 2.90 2.39 12.79
C SER A 141 2.89 3.86 12.37
N TYR A 142 1.77 4.30 11.83
CA TYR A 142 1.55 5.68 11.40
C TYR A 142 0.19 6.17 11.88
N SER A 143 0.12 7.43 12.30
CA SER A 143 -1.13 8.05 12.73
C SER A 143 -1.15 9.51 12.36
N ALA A 144 -2.35 9.99 12.05
CA ALA A 144 -2.48 11.17 11.24
C ALA A 144 -3.90 11.76 11.37
N SER A 145 -4.05 13.06 11.63
CA SER A 145 -5.32 13.82 11.54
C SER A 145 -5.31 14.90 10.43
N GLY A 146 -6.48 15.26 9.92
CA GLY A 146 -6.67 16.23 8.84
C GLY A 146 -7.28 15.58 7.59
N LYS A 147 -7.02 16.16 6.41
CA LYS A 147 -7.62 15.68 5.16
C LYS A 147 -7.25 14.22 4.86
N MET A 148 -8.27 13.36 4.78
CA MET A 148 -8.21 11.93 4.46
C MET A 148 -9.02 11.64 3.20
N GLY A 149 -8.67 12.35 2.12
CA GLY A 149 -9.36 12.29 0.84
C GLY A 149 -10.62 13.16 0.77
N SER A 150 -11.30 13.07 -0.37
CA SER A 150 -12.51 13.84 -0.69
C SER A 150 -13.40 13.07 -1.67
N GLN A 151 -14.71 13.28 -1.58
CA GLN A 151 -15.78 12.72 -2.43
C GLN A 151 -15.92 11.19 -2.34
N SER A 152 -14.89 10.43 -2.73
CA SER A 152 -14.89 8.97 -2.77
C SER A 152 -13.48 8.44 -2.49
N THR A 153 -13.27 7.98 -1.27
CA THR A 153 -11.97 7.48 -0.78
C THR A 153 -12.02 5.97 -0.55
N SER A 154 -11.07 5.23 -1.12
CA SER A 154 -10.99 3.77 -1.00
C SER A 154 -9.65 3.34 -0.42
N LEU A 155 -9.65 2.27 0.37
CA LEU A 155 -8.44 1.49 0.57
C LEU A 155 -8.16 0.67 -0.68
N LYS A 156 -6.90 0.67 -1.11
CA LYS A 156 -6.35 -0.21 -2.14
C LYS A 156 -5.15 -0.95 -1.58
N PHE A 157 -4.97 -2.23 -1.93
CA PHE A 157 -3.80 -3.00 -1.54
C PHE A 157 -3.49 -4.09 -2.58
N GLY A 158 -2.22 -4.47 -2.69
CA GLY A 158 -1.75 -5.43 -3.69
C GLY A 158 -0.31 -5.13 -4.10
N THR A 159 -0.04 -5.16 -5.39
CA THR A 159 1.26 -4.78 -5.97
C THR A 159 1.03 -3.84 -7.13
N TYR A 160 1.53 -2.62 -7.06
CA TYR A 160 1.44 -1.63 -8.13
C TYR A 160 2.73 -0.83 -8.25
N ARG A 161 3.45 -0.97 -9.38
CA ARG A 161 4.79 -0.40 -9.56
C ARG A 161 4.98 0.21 -10.94
N ALA A 162 5.94 1.12 -11.03
CA ALA A 162 6.50 1.50 -12.32
C ALA A 162 7.16 0.29 -12.99
N ALA A 163 6.96 0.14 -14.31
CA ALA A 163 7.64 -0.87 -15.10
C ALA A 163 8.93 -0.26 -15.69
N VAL A 164 10.09 -0.68 -15.18
CA VAL A 164 11.38 -0.08 -15.51
C VAL A 164 12.47 -1.15 -15.70
N SER A 165 13.52 -0.81 -16.44
CA SER A 165 14.67 -1.71 -16.62
C SER A 165 15.32 -2.08 -15.29
N GLY A 166 15.81 -3.31 -15.17
CA GLY A 166 16.48 -3.82 -13.98
C GLY A 166 15.55 -4.24 -12.84
N MET A 167 14.22 -4.21 -13.03
CA MET A 167 13.29 -4.73 -12.03
C MET A 167 13.28 -6.27 -12.01
N THR A 168 12.94 -6.85 -10.86
CA THR A 168 12.77 -8.31 -10.72
C THR A 168 11.29 -8.69 -10.82
N THR A 169 11.00 -9.98 -10.82
CA THR A 169 9.64 -10.47 -10.54
C THR A 169 9.22 -9.98 -9.15
N ALA A 170 7.98 -9.51 -9.03
CA ALA A 170 7.37 -9.25 -7.73
C ALA A 170 6.39 -10.37 -7.44
N SER A 171 6.49 -10.94 -6.24
CA SER A 171 5.60 -11.99 -5.78
C SER A 171 5.07 -11.66 -4.40
N ALA A 172 3.75 -11.66 -4.27
CA ALA A 172 3.06 -11.40 -3.03
C ALA A 172 1.88 -12.36 -2.83
N SER A 173 1.40 -12.45 -1.60
CA SER A 173 0.14 -13.10 -1.28
C SER A 173 -0.69 -12.19 -0.38
N VAL A 174 -1.97 -12.04 -0.66
CA VAL A 174 -2.90 -11.23 0.13
C VAL A 174 -4.15 -12.02 0.48
N GLY A 175 -4.68 -11.80 1.67
CA GLY A 175 -5.82 -12.57 2.16
C GLY A 175 -6.32 -12.09 3.52
N ASP A 176 -7.22 -12.87 4.12
CA ASP A 176 -7.82 -12.61 5.43
C ASP A 176 -8.36 -11.17 5.57
N PHE A 177 -8.97 -10.65 4.49
CA PHE A 177 -9.51 -9.29 4.47
C PHE A 177 -10.82 -9.21 5.26
N THR A 178 -10.94 -8.20 6.12
CA THR A 178 -12.18 -7.84 6.81
C THR A 178 -12.37 -6.33 6.86
N SER A 179 -13.61 -5.87 6.83
CA SER A 179 -14.00 -4.47 7.00
C SER A 179 -15.17 -4.33 7.97
N SER A 180 -15.13 -3.32 8.84
CA SER A 180 -16.21 -2.96 9.79
C SER A 180 -16.36 -1.46 9.94
#